data_AF-A0A842QH57-F1
#
_entry.id   AF-A0A842QH57-F1
#
_cell.length_a   1.000
_cell.length_b   1.000
_cell.length_c   1.000
_cell.angle_alpha   90.00
_cell.angle_beta   90.00
_cell.angle_gamma   90.00
#
_symmetry.space_group_name_H-M   'P 1'
#
loop_
_entity.id
_entity.type
_entity.pdbx_description
1 polymer ?
#
loop_
_entity_poly.entity_id
_entity_poly.type
_entity_poly.pdbx_seq_one_letter_code
_entity_poly.pdbx_strand_id
1 'polypeptide(L)'
;MVLQTYWPGQFNPPLVQTQIMTISFIILLLVALLCCICRNLEDKKEQEKVEKETVEREIRYLVVCPYCGTKNPQGKERCKNCDGKL
;
A
#
# COMPACT_ATOMS: atom_id res chain seq x y z
N MET A 1 31.42 -54.06 29.93
CA MET A 1 30.38 -53.07 30.29
C MET A 1 30.28 -52.10 29.12
N VAL A 2 29.44 -52.41 28.13
CA VAL A 2 29.30 -51.59 26.91
C VAL A 2 28.02 -50.76 27.06
N LEU A 3 28.17 -49.45 27.21
CA LEU A 3 27.07 -48.49 27.15
C LEU A 3 26.67 -48.34 25.67
N GLN A 4 25.68 -49.12 25.24
CA GLN A 4 24.98 -48.88 23.98
C GLN A 4 23.92 -47.80 24.22
N THR A 5 24.22 -46.55 23.87
CA THR A 5 23.21 -45.54 23.59
C THR A 5 22.54 -45.88 22.26
N TYR A 6 21.63 -46.85 22.30
CA TYR A 6 20.78 -47.21 21.18
C TYR A 6 19.59 -46.23 21.18
N TRP A 7 19.55 -45.34 20.20
CA TRP A 7 18.40 -44.47 19.94
C TRP A 7 17.73 -44.94 18.65
N PRO A 8 16.75 -45.86 18.70
CA PRO A 8 16.03 -46.29 17.50
C PRO A 8 14.58 -45.79 17.49
N GLY A 9 14.08 -45.50 16.28
CA GLY A 9 12.64 -45.51 15.96
C GLY A 9 11.91 -44.21 16.31
N GLN A 10 11.72 -43.25 15.40
CA GLN A 10 10.78 -43.35 14.28
C GLN A 10 9.44 -44.01 14.65
N PHE A 11 8.75 -43.48 15.65
CA PHE A 11 7.29 -43.57 15.68
C PHE A 11 6.77 -42.39 14.85
N ASN A 12 6.45 -42.65 13.59
CA ASN A 12 5.77 -41.70 12.71
C ASN A 12 4.32 -42.20 12.53
N PRO A 13 3.35 -41.74 13.35
CA PRO A 13 1.95 -42.04 13.11
C PRO A 13 1.54 -41.41 11.76
N PRO A 14 0.74 -42.09 10.91
CA PRO A 14 0.22 -41.49 9.68
C PRO A 14 -0.59 -40.19 9.91
N LEU A 15 -1.02 -39.94 11.15
CA LEU A 15 -1.61 -38.66 11.57
C LEU A 15 -0.59 -37.51 11.63
N VAL A 16 0.66 -37.73 12.07
CA VAL A 16 1.63 -36.62 12.24
C VAL A 16 2.10 -36.10 10.88
N GLN A 17 2.29 -36.99 9.91
CA GLN A 17 2.72 -36.60 8.57
C GLN A 17 1.65 -35.81 7.80
N THR A 18 0.36 -36.14 7.96
CA THR A 18 -0.74 -35.38 7.35
C THR A 18 -0.89 -33.99 7.98
N GLN A 19 -0.68 -33.87 9.30
CA GLN A 19 -0.68 -32.58 10.00
C GLN A 19 0.47 -31.68 9.54
N ILE A 20 1.65 -32.21 9.27
CA ILE A 20 2.79 -31.41 8.78
C ILE A 20 2.49 -30.84 7.38
N MET A 21 1.85 -31.61 6.50
CA MET A 21 1.52 -31.18 5.14
C MET A 21 0.43 -30.09 5.15
N THR A 22 -0.58 -30.22 6.01
CA THR A 22 -1.62 -29.19 6.16
C THR A 22 -1.06 -27.91 6.79
N ILE A 23 -0.23 -28.03 7.83
CA ILE A 23 0.44 -26.87 8.45
C ILE A 23 1.32 -26.15 7.43
N SER A 24 2.12 -26.89 6.64
CA SER A 24 2.96 -26.31 5.59
C SER A 24 2.13 -25.57 4.53
N PHE A 25 1.02 -26.16 4.08
CA PHE A 25 0.13 -25.51 3.12
C PHE A 25 -0.53 -24.25 3.69
N ILE A 26 -0.98 -24.29 4.95
CA ILE A 26 -1.56 -23.12 5.63
C ILE A 26 -0.51 -22.01 5.75
N ILE A 27 0.74 -22.33 6.12
CA ILE A 27 1.83 -21.34 6.19
C ILE A 27 2.07 -20.71 4.82
N LEU A 28 2.13 -21.52 3.75
CA LEU A 28 2.30 -21.00 2.38
C LEU A 28 1.15 -20.07 1.97
N LEU A 29 -0.09 -20.42 2.29
CA LEU A 29 -1.24 -19.57 2.05
C LEU A 29 -1.18 -18.27 2.86
N LEU A 30 -0.81 -18.33 4.14
CA LEU A 30 -0.64 -17.14 4.98
C LEU A 30 0.45 -16.22 4.44
N VAL A 31 1.60 -16.77 4.02
CA VAL A 31 2.68 -16.00 3.40
C VAL A 31 2.22 -15.35 2.09
N ALA A 32 1.52 -16.09 1.23
CA ALA A 32 0.98 -15.55 -0.01
C ALA A 32 -0.05 -14.42 0.23
N LEU A 33 -0.95 -14.60 1.20
CA LEU A 33 -1.93 -13.58 1.58
C LEU A 33 -1.25 -12.33 2.14
N LEU A 34 -0.27 -12.48 3.02
CA LEU A 34 0.52 -11.36 3.54
C LEU A 34 1.23 -10.62 2.40
N CYS A 35 1.85 -11.34 1.45
CA CYS A 35 2.46 -10.73 0.26
C CYS A 35 1.44 -9.94 -0.58
N CYS A 36 0.24 -10.49 -0.80
CA CYS A 36 -0.82 -9.83 -1.56
C CYS A 36 -1.33 -8.56 -0.84
N ILE A 37 -1.52 -8.63 0.48
CA ILE A 37 -1.96 -7.48 1.28
C ILE A 37 -0.90 -6.39 1.26
N CYS A 38 0.39 -6.74 1.45
CA CYS A 38 1.48 -5.77 1.42
C CYS A 38 1.55 -5.00 0.09
N ARG A 39 1.43 -5.69 -1.05
CA ARG A 39 1.42 -5.04 -2.38
C ARG A 39 0.24 -4.09 -2.54
N ASN A 40 -0.97 -4.51 -2.17
CA ASN A 40 -2.17 -3.68 -2.26
C ASN A 40 -2.07 -2.40 -1.42
N LEU A 41 -1.45 -2.49 -0.23
CA LEU A 41 -1.22 -1.32 0.62
C LEU A 41 -0.22 -0.34 0.01
N GLU A 42 0.77 -0.83 -0.72
CA GLU A 42 1.75 0.00 -1.41
C GLU A 42 1.10 0.75 -2.58
N ASP A 43 0.28 0.07 -3.38
CA ASP A 43 -0.47 0.69 -4.48
C ASP A 43 -1.38 1.83 -4.00
N LYS A 44 -2.03 1.66 -2.85
CA LYS A 44 -2.88 2.70 -2.24
C LYS A 44 -2.09 3.96 -1.85
N LYS A 45 -0.86 3.80 -1.37
CA LYS A 45 0.00 4.94 -1.01
C LYS A 45 0.47 5.71 -2.24
N GLU A 46 0.77 5.01 -3.33
CA GLU A 46 1.17 5.61 -4.60
C GLU A 46 0.03 6.47 -5.17
N GLN A 47 -1.20 5.96 -5.15
CA GLN A 47 -2.39 6.69 -5.65
C GLN A 47 -2.64 7.99 -4.87
N GLU A 48 -2.58 7.95 -3.54
CA GLU A 48 -2.75 9.13 -2.70
C GLU A 48 -1.68 10.20 -2.98
N LYS A 49 -0.44 9.77 -3.24
CA LYS A 49 0.66 10.67 -3.59
C LYS A 49 0.45 11.32 -4.95
N VAL A 50 0.07 10.54 -5.97
CA VAL A 50 -0.18 11.05 -7.33
C VAL A 50 -1.34 12.04 -7.34
N GLU A 51 -2.41 11.79 -6.58
CA GLU A 51 -3.54 12.71 -6.45
C GLU A 51 -3.10 14.03 -5.81
N LYS A 52 -2.37 13.99 -4.70
CA LYS A 52 -1.84 15.19 -4.04
C LYS A 52 -0.92 15.99 -4.96
N GLU A 53 0.00 15.34 -5.66
CA GLU A 53 0.90 15.99 -6.61
C GLU A 53 0.18 16.60 -7.80
N THR A 54 -0.92 15.98 -8.24
CA THR A 54 -1.75 16.49 -9.35
C THR A 54 -2.54 17.72 -8.91
N VAL A 55 -3.16 17.68 -7.73
CA VAL A 55 -3.86 18.82 -7.12
C VAL A 55 -2.90 19.97 -6.84
N GLU A 56 -1.70 19.72 -6.32
CA GLU A 56 -0.68 20.75 -6.11
C GLU A 56 -0.16 21.36 -7.42
N ARG A 57 -0.05 20.57 -8.50
CA ARG A 57 0.28 21.09 -9.83
C ARG A 57 -0.81 21.99 -10.39
N GLU A 58 -2.09 21.63 -10.20
CA GLU A 58 -3.21 22.47 -10.62
C GLU A 58 -3.24 23.78 -9.81
N ILE A 59 -3.01 23.72 -8.49
CA ILE A 59 -2.89 24.89 -7.60
C ILE A 59 -1.75 25.82 -8.01
N ARG A 60 -0.61 25.30 -8.47
CA ARG A 60 0.52 26.12 -8.95
C ARG A 60 0.14 27.02 -10.14
N TYR A 61 -0.89 26.67 -10.88
CA TYR A 61 -1.40 27.44 -12.01
C TYR A 61 -2.60 28.33 -11.64
N LEU A 62 -2.84 28.59 -10.36
CA LEU A 62 -3.88 29.51 -9.88
C LEU A 62 -3.27 30.84 -9.41
N VAL A 63 -3.81 31.96 -9.88
CA VAL A 63 -3.55 33.33 -9.39
C VAL A 63 -4.67 33.79 -8.45
N VAL A 64 -4.31 34.41 -7.34
CA VAL A 64 -5.28 34.96 -6.38
C VAL A 64 -5.57 36.41 -6.75
N CYS A 65 -6.85 36.75 -6.93
CA CYS A 65 -7.26 38.11 -7.22
C CYS A 65 -6.96 39.02 -6.01
N PRO A 66 -6.23 40.14 -6.18
CA PRO A 66 -5.89 41.04 -5.06
C PRO A 66 -7.11 41.81 -4.54
N TYR A 67 -8.18 41.92 -5.34
CA TYR A 67 -9.37 42.69 -4.98
C TYR A 67 -10.37 41.89 -4.12
N CYS A 68 -10.58 40.61 -4.42
CA CYS A 68 -11.62 39.79 -3.78
C CYS A 68 -11.14 38.43 -3.26
N GLY A 69 -9.85 38.09 -3.44
CA GLY A 69 -9.27 36.82 -2.98
C GLY A 69 -9.68 35.58 -3.78
N THR A 70 -10.45 35.73 -4.87
CA THR A 70 -10.87 34.59 -5.70
C THR A 70 -9.67 33.97 -6.40
N LYS A 71 -9.56 32.63 -6.38
CA LYS A 71 -8.57 31.89 -7.18
C LYS A 71 -9.05 31.78 -8.63
N ASN A 72 -8.19 32.22 -9.55
CA ASN A 72 -8.43 32.21 -10.99
C ASN A 72 -7.29 31.44 -11.67
N PRO A 73 -7.53 30.72 -12.77
CA PRO A 73 -6.44 30.09 -13.51
C PRO A 73 -5.49 31.16 -14.06
N GLN A 74 -4.19 30.84 -14.10
CA GLN A 74 -3.17 31.71 -14.72
C GLN A 74 -3.48 31.93 -16.20
N GLY A 75 -3.13 33.12 -16.70
CA GLY A 75 -3.41 33.56 -18.06
C GLY A 75 -4.79 34.21 -18.24
N LYS A 76 -5.61 34.31 -17.19
CA LYS A 76 -6.80 35.17 -17.22
C LYS A 76 -6.40 36.61 -16.91
N GLU A 77 -6.89 37.56 -17.70
CA GLU A 77 -6.66 39.00 -17.48
C GLU A 77 -7.66 39.61 -16.49
N ARG A 78 -8.82 38.97 -16.30
CA ARG A 78 -9.91 39.45 -15.45
C ARG A 78 -10.40 38.37 -14.50
N CYS A 79 -10.76 38.80 -13.29
CA CYS A 79 -11.29 37.93 -12.26
C CYS A 79 -12.71 37.47 -12.59
N LYS A 80 -12.97 36.17 -12.49
CA LYS A 80 -14.30 35.58 -12.74
C LYS A 80 -15.40 35.99 -11.76
N ASN A 81 -15.05 36.62 -10.64
CA ASN A 81 -15.99 36.96 -9.57
C ASN A 81 -16.26 38.47 -9.45
N CYS A 82 -15.22 39.30 -9.58
CA CYS A 82 -15.35 40.76 -9.43
C CYS A 82 -14.99 41.56 -10.68
N ASP A 83 -14.65 40.89 -11.79
CA ASP A 83 -14.20 41.49 -13.06
C ASP A 83 -12.96 42.41 -12.97
N GLY A 84 -12.30 42.46 -11.82
CA GLY A 84 -11.06 43.19 -11.60
C GLY A 84 -9.88 42.59 -12.37
N LYS A 85 -8.86 43.41 -12.65
CA LYS A 85 -7.64 42.98 -13.34
C LYS A 85 -6.87 41.97 -12.48
N LEU A 86 -6.51 40.82 -13.06
CA LEU A 86 -5.70 39.78 -12.39
C LEU A 86 -4.19 40.03 -12.51
#